data_AF-A0A174X229-F1
#
_entry.id   AF-A0A174X229-F1
#
_cell.length_a   1.000
_cell.length_b   1.000
_cell.length_c   1.000
_cell.angle_alpha   90.00
_cell.angle_beta   90.00
_cell.angle_gamma   90.00
#
_symmetry.space_group_name_H-M   'P 1'
#
loop_
_entity.id
_entity.type
_entity.pdbx_description
1 polymer ?
#
loop_
_entity_poly.entity_id
_entity_poly.type
_entity_poly.pdbx_seq_one_letter_code
_entity_poly.pdbx_strand_id
1 'polypeptide(L)'
;MQVQSSVKMNFPRIKQLTQTAVTALEMTAEALHTEVVQAQVMPFDSGHLEEDATFVDYGDSRHGRVRLVSSTPYARRLYYHPEYDYQTDENPFAGGEWYAPWLKGGKQEDFAKNAFKQFYKRVGGV
;
A
#
# COMPACT_ATOMS: atom_id res chain seq x y z
N MET A 1 10.32 -43.24 30.41
CA MET A 1 9.24 -43.06 29.41
C MET A 1 9.80 -42.31 28.23
N GLN A 2 9.74 -42.88 27.03
CA GLN A 2 9.98 -42.14 25.78
C GLN A 2 8.63 -41.79 25.18
N VAL A 3 8.39 -40.50 24.99
CA VAL A 3 7.19 -40.00 24.31
C VAL A 3 7.58 -39.74 22.86
N GLN A 4 6.92 -40.41 21.92
CA GLN A 4 7.02 -40.10 20.49
C GLN A 4 5.84 -39.21 20.09
N SER A 5 6.14 -38.02 19.59
CA SER A 5 5.17 -37.15 18.92
C SER A 5 5.47 -37.15 17.42
N SER A 6 4.43 -37.35 16.60
CA SER A 6 4.53 -37.26 15.14
C SER A 6 3.67 -36.10 14.65
N VAL A 7 4.27 -35.16 13.90
CA VAL A 7 3.59 -34.00 13.32
C VAL A 7 3.49 -34.20 11.81
N LYS A 8 2.28 -34.08 11.25
CA LYS A 8 2.03 -34.15 9.80
C LYS A 8 1.74 -32.75 9.27
N MET A 9 2.64 -32.23 8.44
CA MET A 9 2.51 -30.91 7.82
C MET A 9 1.88 -31.02 6.43
N ASN A 10 0.91 -30.18 6.12
CA ASN A 10 0.35 -30.05 4.77
C ASN A 10 1.19 -29.04 3.96
N PHE A 11 2.35 -29.49 3.46
CA PHE A 11 3.26 -28.64 2.68
C PHE A 11 2.62 -27.99 1.43
N PRO A 12 1.77 -28.68 0.65
CA PRO A 12 1.05 -28.04 -0.45
C PRO A 12 0.20 -26.84 0.01
N ARG A 13 -0.56 -27.00 1.10
CA ARG A 13 -1.38 -25.91 1.65
C ARG A 13 -0.53 -24.77 2.20
N ILE A 14 0.58 -25.07 2.86
CA ILE A 14 1.52 -24.05 3.36
C ILE A 14 2.05 -23.22 2.18
N LYS A 15 2.51 -23.86 1.10
CA LYS A 15 3.03 -23.16 -0.08
C LYS A 15 1.96 -22.29 -0.75
N GLN A 16 0.72 -22.76 -0.80
CA GLN A 16 -0.40 -21.98 -1.28
C GLN A 16 -0.63 -20.73 -0.42
N LEU A 17 -0.69 -20.88 0.91
CA LEU A 17 -0.88 -19.75 1.82
C LEU A 17 0.27 -18.73 1.75
N THR A 18 1.51 -19.20 1.57
CA THR A 18 2.66 -18.30 1.33
C THR A 18 2.47 -17.47 0.06
N GLN A 19 2.03 -18.09 -1.05
CA GLN A 19 1.76 -17.35 -2.29
C GLN A 19 0.57 -16.41 -2.14
N THR A 20 -0.48 -16.84 -1.44
CA THR A 20 -1.65 -16.02 -1.10
C THR A 20 -1.24 -14.75 -0.33
N ALA A 21 -0.29 -14.85 0.61
CA ALA A 21 0.21 -13.70 1.34
C ALA A 21 0.86 -12.66 0.41
N VAL A 22 1.64 -13.12 -0.58
CA VAL A 22 2.23 -12.24 -1.61
C VAL A 22 1.13 -11.55 -2.42
N THR A 23 0.17 -12.31 -2.94
CA THR A 23 -0.94 -11.74 -3.74
C THR A 23 -1.79 -10.76 -2.92
N ALA A 24 -2.09 -11.08 -1.66
CA ALA A 24 -2.82 -10.19 -0.77
C ALA A 24 -2.06 -8.88 -0.53
N LEU A 25 -0.73 -8.94 -0.38
CA LEU A 25 0.13 -7.78 -0.23
C LEU A 25 0.10 -6.86 -1.47
N GLU A 26 0.18 -7.46 -2.67
CA GLU A 26 0.09 -6.73 -3.94
C GLU A 26 -1.28 -6.03 -4.08
N MET A 27 -2.37 -6.74 -3.77
CA MET A 27 -3.72 -6.16 -3.74
C MET A 27 -3.88 -5.03 -2.72
N THR A 28 -3.24 -5.15 -1.55
CA THR A 28 -3.25 -4.09 -0.53
C THR A 28 -2.58 -2.82 -1.04
N ALA A 29 -1.48 -2.92 -1.77
CA ALA A 29 -0.81 -1.76 -2.32
C ALA A 29 -1.64 -1.09 -3.42
N GLU A 30 -2.29 -1.84 -4.30
CA GLU A 30 -3.21 -1.26 -5.30
C GLU A 30 -4.42 -0.58 -4.65
N ALA A 31 -4.98 -1.21 -3.61
CA ALA A 31 -6.07 -0.61 -2.87
C ALA A 31 -5.65 0.69 -2.19
N LEU A 32 -4.43 0.73 -1.62
CA LEU A 32 -3.88 1.95 -1.04
C LEU A 32 -3.62 3.03 -2.09
N HIS A 33 -3.10 2.65 -3.26
CA HIS A 33 -2.90 3.58 -4.36
C HIS A 33 -4.22 4.23 -4.78
N THR A 34 -5.25 3.41 -5.01
CA THR A 34 -6.60 3.88 -5.36
C THR A 34 -7.19 4.78 -4.28
N GLU A 35 -7.05 4.41 -3.01
CA GLU A 35 -7.54 5.18 -1.87
C GLU A 35 -6.87 6.57 -1.78
N VAL A 36 -5.56 6.65 -2.04
CA VAL A 36 -4.82 7.93 -2.04
C VAL A 36 -5.30 8.85 -3.16
N VAL A 37 -5.47 8.31 -4.38
CA VAL A 37 -6.02 9.04 -5.52
C VAL A 37 -7.43 9.56 -5.19
N GLN A 38 -8.29 8.69 -4.65
CA GLN A 38 -9.67 9.05 -4.28
C GLN A 38 -9.76 10.06 -3.14
N ALA A 39 -8.75 10.13 -2.28
CA ALA A 39 -8.69 11.13 -1.23
C ALA A 39 -8.37 12.54 -1.76
N GLN A 40 -7.91 12.66 -3.00
CA GLN A 40 -7.62 13.94 -3.67
C GLN A 40 -6.65 14.83 -2.86
N VAL A 41 -5.63 14.19 -2.29
CA VAL A 41 -4.62 14.83 -1.41
C VAL A 41 -3.30 15.13 -2.11
N MET A 42 -3.07 14.56 -3.30
CA MET A 42 -1.82 14.77 -4.03
C MET A 42 -1.88 16.08 -4.86
N PRO A 43 -0.76 16.80 -5.03
CA PRO A 43 -0.70 17.93 -5.95
C PRO A 43 -1.00 17.52 -7.40
N PHE A 44 -1.90 18.23 -8.07
CA PHE A 44 -2.49 17.78 -9.35
C PHE A 44 -2.24 18.68 -10.57
N ASP A 45 -1.47 19.78 -10.49
CA ASP A 45 -1.23 20.75 -11.58
C ASP A 45 -1.43 20.24 -13.03
N SER A 46 -0.57 19.31 -13.50
CA SER A 46 -0.69 18.67 -14.82
C SER A 46 -1.16 17.21 -14.77
N GLY A 47 -1.58 16.70 -13.62
CA GLY A 47 -1.92 15.28 -13.37
C GLY A 47 -0.73 14.31 -13.29
N HIS A 48 0.38 14.61 -13.98
CA HIS A 48 1.52 13.68 -14.16
C HIS A 48 2.08 13.05 -12.87
N LEU A 49 2.12 13.79 -11.76
CA LEU A 49 2.61 13.25 -10.48
C LEU A 49 1.73 12.12 -9.96
N GLU A 50 0.41 12.31 -9.99
CA GLU A 50 -0.57 11.36 -9.45
C GLU A 50 -0.80 10.22 -10.44
N GLU A 51 -1.02 10.54 -11.72
CA GLU A 51 -1.52 9.58 -12.71
C GLU A 51 -0.42 8.66 -13.26
N ASP A 52 0.68 9.24 -13.74
CA ASP A 52 1.72 8.46 -14.45
C ASP A 52 2.90 8.10 -13.55
N ALA A 53 3.27 9.02 -12.67
CA ALA A 53 4.50 8.94 -11.92
C ALA A 53 4.31 8.35 -10.52
N THR A 54 3.08 8.10 -10.08
CA THR A 54 2.80 7.38 -8.84
C THR A 54 2.27 5.99 -9.15
N PHE A 55 3.01 4.96 -8.73
CA PHE A 55 2.67 3.57 -9.05
C PHE A 55 3.14 2.61 -7.96
N VAL A 56 2.56 1.41 -7.97
CA VAL A 56 2.97 0.32 -7.09
C VAL A 56 4.14 -0.44 -7.68
N ASP A 57 5.23 -0.55 -6.92
CA ASP A 57 6.39 -1.40 -7.22
C ASP A 57 6.26 -2.76 -6.51
N TYR A 58 6.17 -3.81 -7.33
CA TYR A 58 6.06 -5.21 -6.95
C TYR A 58 7.39 -5.97 -6.91
N GLY A 59 8.51 -5.32 -7.24
CA GLY A 59 9.80 -5.99 -7.45
C GLY A 59 10.29 -6.82 -6.26
N ASP A 60 9.76 -6.55 -5.06
CA ASP A 60 10.12 -7.22 -3.82
C ASP A 60 8.95 -7.94 -3.11
N SER A 61 7.81 -8.11 -3.79
CA SER A 61 6.58 -8.64 -3.18
C SER A 61 6.79 -10.06 -2.63
N ARG A 62 7.62 -10.87 -3.31
CA ARG A 62 8.00 -12.22 -2.89
C ARG A 62 8.78 -12.27 -1.57
N HIS A 63 9.43 -11.18 -1.18
CA HIS A 63 10.11 -11.05 0.11
C HIS A 63 9.23 -10.32 1.15
N GLY A 64 7.94 -10.11 0.85
CA GLY A 64 6.99 -9.50 1.77
C GLY A 64 7.02 -7.97 1.76
N ARG A 65 7.53 -7.34 0.69
CA ARG A 65 7.57 -5.88 0.58
C ARG A 65 7.05 -5.39 -0.77
N VAL A 66 6.18 -4.40 -0.72
CA VAL A 66 5.69 -3.62 -1.86
C VAL A 66 5.90 -2.15 -1.55
N ARG A 67 6.00 -1.30 -2.57
CA ARG A 67 6.21 0.14 -2.39
C ARG A 67 5.21 0.90 -3.25
N LEU A 68 4.63 1.96 -2.71
CA LEU A 68 3.96 2.98 -3.51
C LEU A 68 5.00 4.08 -3.78
N VAL A 69 5.32 4.32 -5.04
CA VAL A 69 6.47 5.13 -5.47
C VAL A 69 5.98 6.29 -6.31
N SER A 70 6.35 7.52 -5.94
CA SER A 70 6.22 8.71 -6.78
C SER A 70 7.57 9.06 -7.41
N SER A 71 7.74 8.81 -8.70
CA SER A 71 9.04 8.78 -9.39
C SER A 71 9.42 10.06 -10.13
N THR A 72 8.95 11.23 -9.70
CA THR A 72 9.36 12.52 -10.29
C THR A 72 10.45 13.19 -9.46
N PRO A 73 11.39 13.95 -10.08
CA PRO A 73 12.41 14.69 -9.34
C PRO A 73 11.84 15.69 -8.32
N TYR A 74 10.64 16.22 -8.58
CA TYR A 74 10.00 17.22 -7.75
C TYR A 74 9.07 16.62 -6.67
N ALA A 75 8.72 15.34 -6.72
CA ALA A 75 7.84 14.69 -5.74
C ALA A 75 8.35 14.89 -4.31
N ARG A 76 9.65 14.69 -4.06
CA ARG A 76 10.27 14.90 -2.75
C ARG A 76 10.12 16.35 -2.27
N ARG A 77 10.31 17.33 -3.16
CA ARG A 77 10.20 18.75 -2.84
C ARG A 77 8.75 19.11 -2.48
N LEU A 78 7.75 18.56 -3.15
CA LEU A 78 6.36 18.81 -2.80
C LEU A 78 6.01 18.08 -1.49
N TYR A 79 6.41 16.81 -1.35
CA TYR A 79 6.03 16.00 -0.19
C TYR A 79 6.51 16.58 1.14
N TYR A 80 7.76 17.08 1.22
CA TYR A 80 8.32 17.56 2.49
C TYR A 80 8.16 19.07 2.73
N HIS A 81 7.36 19.76 1.92
CA HIS A 81 7.12 21.20 2.07
C HIS A 81 5.62 21.51 2.21
N PRO A 82 4.96 21.09 3.31
CA PRO A 82 3.53 21.34 3.53
C PRO A 82 3.19 22.84 3.66
N GLU A 83 4.17 23.72 3.83
CA GLU A 83 4.00 25.16 3.92
C GLU A 83 3.72 25.86 2.58
N TYR A 84 3.85 25.14 1.45
CA TYR A 84 3.56 25.71 0.14
C TYR A 84 2.06 25.97 -0.06
N ASP A 85 1.76 26.93 -0.92
CA ASP A 85 0.41 27.20 -1.40
C ASP A 85 0.11 26.28 -2.59
N TYR A 86 -0.60 25.19 -2.32
CA TYR A 86 -0.95 24.18 -3.32
C TYR A 86 -2.20 24.60 -4.08
N GLN A 87 -2.20 24.41 -5.39
CA GLN A 87 -3.41 24.55 -6.19
C GLN A 87 -4.40 23.43 -5.84
N THR A 88 -5.69 23.77 -5.69
CA THR A 88 -6.74 22.86 -5.21
C THR A 88 -7.96 22.79 -6.12
N ASP A 89 -7.86 23.19 -7.39
CA ASP A 89 -9.04 23.18 -8.28
C ASP A 89 -9.44 21.74 -8.67
N GLU A 90 -8.46 20.87 -8.89
CA GLU A 90 -8.69 19.46 -9.28
C GLU A 90 -8.71 18.54 -8.06
N ASN A 91 -7.73 18.72 -7.16
CA ASN A 91 -7.64 18.00 -5.90
C ASN A 91 -7.88 18.95 -4.72
N PRO A 92 -9.09 18.97 -4.12
CA PRO A 92 -9.46 19.94 -3.10
C PRO A 92 -8.64 19.89 -1.81
N PHE A 93 -7.97 18.76 -1.57
CA PHE A 93 -7.16 18.53 -0.37
C PHE A 93 -5.67 18.40 -0.69
N ALA A 94 -5.25 18.88 -1.87
CA ALA A 94 -3.86 18.86 -2.30
C ALA A 94 -2.95 19.54 -1.26
N GLY A 95 -1.87 18.86 -0.89
CA GLY A 95 -0.91 19.37 0.09
C GLY A 95 0.40 18.61 0.08
N GLY A 96 1.34 19.09 0.91
CA GLY A 96 2.51 18.30 1.29
C GLY A 96 2.13 17.14 2.20
N GLU A 97 3.07 16.23 2.44
CA GLU A 97 2.91 15.06 3.30
C GLU A 97 1.64 14.25 3.00
N TRP A 98 1.24 14.15 1.73
CA TRP A 98 -0.07 13.60 1.32
C TRP A 98 -0.32 12.15 1.77
N TYR A 99 0.68 11.41 2.26
CA TYR A 99 0.47 10.08 2.88
C TYR A 99 0.20 10.12 4.39
N ALA A 100 0.29 11.27 5.04
CA ALA A 100 0.10 11.43 6.49
C ALA A 100 -1.17 10.76 7.03
N PRO A 101 -2.33 10.77 6.33
CA PRO A 101 -3.52 10.06 6.81
C PRO A 101 -3.33 8.55 6.99
N TRP A 102 -2.47 7.90 6.21
CA TRP A 102 -2.20 6.45 6.27
C TRP A 102 -0.95 6.09 7.08
N LEU A 103 -0.19 7.07 7.54
CA LEU A 103 0.94 6.88 8.45
C LEU A 103 0.47 6.81 9.91
N LYS A 104 1.38 6.44 10.81
CA LYS A 104 1.10 6.31 12.26
C LYS A 104 0.53 7.62 12.82
N GLY A 105 -0.61 7.54 13.51
CA GLY A 105 -1.35 8.68 14.05
C GLY A 105 -2.33 9.32 13.05
N GLY A 106 -2.33 8.88 11.80
CA GLY A 106 -3.29 9.29 10.78
C GLY A 106 -4.64 8.58 10.91
N LYS A 107 -5.69 9.20 10.37
CA LYS A 107 -7.07 8.67 10.43
C LYS A 107 -7.24 7.31 9.75
N GLN A 108 -6.40 7.00 8.77
CA GLN A 108 -6.39 5.79 7.97
C GLN A 108 -5.18 4.87 8.28
N GLU A 109 -4.54 5.02 9.45
CA GLU A 109 -3.34 4.24 9.81
C GLU A 109 -3.53 2.72 9.74
N ASP A 110 -4.75 2.23 10.02
CA ASP A 110 -5.08 0.80 10.00
C ASP A 110 -5.51 0.29 8.61
N PHE A 111 -5.62 1.16 7.59
CA PHE A 111 -6.14 0.80 6.27
C PHE A 111 -5.38 -0.38 5.66
N ALA A 112 -4.05 -0.29 5.55
CA ALA A 112 -3.24 -1.32 4.90
C ALA A 112 -3.37 -2.68 5.61
N LYS A 113 -3.39 -2.66 6.94
CA LYS A 113 -3.55 -3.86 7.78
C LYS A 113 -4.94 -4.50 7.60
N ASN A 114 -5.99 -3.68 7.53
CA ASN A 114 -7.36 -4.15 7.35
C ASN A 114 -7.57 -4.69 5.93
N ALA A 115 -7.10 -3.98 4.91
CA ALA A 115 -7.12 -4.40 3.52
C ALA A 115 -6.37 -5.73 3.34
N PHE A 116 -5.17 -5.86 3.90
CA PHE A 116 -4.40 -7.11 3.84
C PHE A 116 -5.16 -8.29 4.45
N LYS A 117 -5.73 -8.12 5.65
CA LYS A 117 -6.53 -9.18 6.29
C LYS A 117 -7.71 -9.61 5.42
N GLN A 118 -8.42 -8.63 4.84
CA GLN A 118 -9.57 -8.90 3.98
C GLN A 118 -9.16 -9.63 2.70
N PHE A 119 -8.10 -9.19 2.03
CA PHE A 119 -7.61 -9.83 0.82
C PHE A 119 -7.03 -11.20 1.10
N TYR A 120 -6.23 -11.36 2.15
CA TYR A 120 -5.67 -12.66 2.54
C TYR A 120 -6.75 -13.70 2.83
N LYS A 121 -7.80 -13.31 3.55
CA LYS A 121 -9.00 -14.13 3.75
C LYS A 121 -9.68 -14.50 2.43
N ARG A 122 -9.92 -13.52 1.57
CA ARG A 122 -10.60 -13.69 0.27
C ARG A 122 -9.84 -14.61 -0.67
N VAL A 123 -8.54 -14.40 -0.86
CA VAL A 123 -7.72 -15.18 -1.80
C VAL A 123 -7.21 -16.49 -1.20
N GLY A 124 -7.10 -16.57 0.13
CA GLY A 124 -6.61 -17.75 0.84
C GLY A 124 -7.69 -18.77 1.19
N GLY A 125 -8.95 -18.35 1.22
CA GLY A 125 -10.07 -19.18 1.70
C GLY A 125 -9.89 -19.57 3.16
N VAL A 126 -9.47 -18.61 4.00
CA VAL A 126 -9.19 -18.77 5.44
C VAL A 126 -10.03 -17.85 6.31
#